data_AF-A0AA87LQ82-F1
#
_entry.id   AF-A0AA87LQ82-F1
#
_cell.length_a   1.000
_cell.length_b   1.000
_cell.length_c   1.000
_cell.angle_alpha   90.00
_cell.angle_beta   90.00
_cell.angle_gamma   90.00
#
_symmetry.space_group_name_H-M   'P 1'
#
loop_
_entity.id
_entity.type
_entity.pdbx_description
1 polymer ?
#
loop_
_entity_poly.entity_id
_entity_poly.type
_entity_poly.pdbx_seq_one_letter_code
_entity_poly.pdbx_strand_id
1 'polypeptide(L)'
;MIISDILKMTQEKTIAEIAKDHLEVGEKTARQAMKMAGCYSIVGQRGWFFDESENPENLDKSIYDFVELVKQEREHILKVAANVQTYKGNNPPVPRKRHSFDLDVRLVKQLKLKSVQDDKP
;
A
#
# COMPACT_ATOMS: atom_id res chain seq x y z
N MET A 1 -2.79 7.75 -25.15
CA MET A 1 -1.57 8.07 -24.36
C MET A 1 -0.98 6.77 -23.83
N ILE A 2 0.30 6.52 -24.09
CA ILE A 2 1.02 5.29 -23.71
C ILE A 2 1.63 5.38 -22.32
N ILE A 3 1.82 4.25 -21.64
CA ILE A 3 2.31 4.22 -20.25
C ILE A 3 3.77 4.65 -20.15
N SER A 4 4.61 4.31 -21.13
CA SER A 4 6.02 4.76 -21.18
C SER A 4 6.16 6.28 -21.06
N ASP A 5 5.30 7.03 -21.75
CA ASP A 5 5.34 8.50 -21.75
C ASP A 5 4.86 9.06 -20.41
N ILE A 6 3.88 8.40 -19.79
CA ILE A 6 3.38 8.77 -18.46
C ILE A 6 4.49 8.58 -17.43
N LEU A 7 5.25 7.49 -17.48
CA LEU A 7 6.38 7.26 -16.57
C LEU A 7 7.41 8.39 -16.66
N LYS A 8 7.76 8.82 -17.88
CA LYS A 8 8.64 9.98 -18.09
C LYS A 8 8.04 11.25 -17.48
N MET A 9 6.76 11.51 -17.72
CA MET A 9 6.08 12.68 -17.14
C MET A 9 6.01 12.63 -15.61
N THR A 10 5.86 11.45 -15.00
CA THR A 10 5.77 11.33 -13.53
C THR A 10 7.06 11.70 -12.80
N GLN A 11 8.19 11.71 -13.50
CA GLN A 11 9.45 12.21 -12.95
C GLN A 11 9.40 13.73 -12.75
N GLU A 12 8.76 14.45 -13.69
CA GLU A 12 8.69 15.90 -13.69
C GLU A 12 7.47 16.44 -12.95
N LYS A 13 6.30 15.80 -13.12
CA LYS A 13 5.01 16.24 -12.58
C LYS A 13 4.36 15.17 -11.73
N THR A 14 3.40 15.57 -10.91
CA THR A 14 2.61 14.61 -10.13
C THR A 14 1.56 13.92 -11.01
N ILE A 15 1.16 12.70 -10.65
CA ILE A 15 0.05 12.02 -11.35
C ILE A 15 -1.22 12.85 -11.34
N ALA A 16 -1.47 13.61 -10.27
CA ALA A 16 -2.66 14.45 -10.18
C ALA A 16 -2.69 15.51 -11.29
N GLU A 17 -1.55 16.15 -11.56
CA GLU A 17 -1.40 17.15 -12.62
C GLU A 17 -1.46 16.48 -13.99
N ILE A 18 -0.77 15.35 -14.19
CA ILE A 18 -0.81 14.61 -15.45
C ILE A 18 -2.25 14.16 -15.74
N ALA A 19 -2.97 13.68 -14.73
CA ALA A 19 -4.36 13.25 -14.85
C ALA A 19 -5.35 14.40 -15.10
N LYS A 20 -4.95 15.65 -14.89
CA LYS A 20 -5.77 16.84 -15.13
C LYS A 20 -5.42 17.53 -16.46
N ASP A 21 -4.14 17.57 -16.79
CA ASP A 21 -3.60 18.24 -17.97
C ASP A 21 -3.62 17.33 -19.21
N HIS A 22 -3.38 16.02 -19.01
CA HIS A 22 -3.16 15.06 -20.10
C HIS A 22 -4.16 13.90 -20.12
N LEU A 23 -4.92 13.69 -19.03
CA LEU A 23 -6.04 12.77 -19.03
C LEU A 23 -7.34 13.49 -18.67
N GLU A 24 -8.46 12.92 -19.09
CA GLU A 24 -9.80 13.32 -18.66
C GLU A 24 -10.29 12.48 -17.47
N VAL A 25 -9.39 11.69 -16.86
CA VAL A 25 -9.74 10.75 -15.79
C VAL A 25 -9.24 11.28 -14.45
N GLY A 26 -10.01 11.07 -13.39
CA GLY A 26 -9.63 11.52 -12.05
C GLY A 26 -8.31 10.90 -11.55
N GLU A 27 -7.64 11.60 -10.64
CA GLU A 27 -6.37 11.17 -10.03
C GLU A 27 -6.42 9.74 -9.45
N LYS A 28 -7.54 9.37 -8.82
CA LYS A 28 -7.72 8.04 -8.23
C LYS A 28 -7.76 6.93 -9.29
N THR A 29 -8.49 7.17 -10.38
CA THR A 29 -8.59 6.23 -11.49
C THR A 29 -7.26 6.09 -12.21
N ALA A 30 -6.53 7.20 -12.42
CA ALA A 30 -5.19 7.16 -13.02
C ALA A 30 -4.19 6.36 -12.17
N ARG A 31 -4.16 6.58 -10.85
CA ARG A 31 -3.32 5.79 -9.95
C ARG A 31 -3.66 4.30 -9.97
N GLN A 32 -4.94 3.96 -10.03
CA GLN A 32 -5.36 2.57 -10.04
C GLN A 32 -5.07 1.89 -11.38
N ALA A 33 -5.26 2.61 -12.50
CA ALA A 33 -4.89 2.14 -13.83
C ALA A 33 -3.38 1.86 -13.92
N MET A 34 -2.55 2.76 -13.37
CA MET A 34 -1.10 2.55 -13.31
C MET A 34 -0.71 1.36 -12.44
N LYS A 35 -1.39 1.15 -11.30
CA LYS A 35 -1.19 -0.07 -10.49
C LYS A 35 -1.56 -1.34 -11.25
N MET A 36 -2.68 -1.33 -11.97
CA MET A 36 -3.10 -2.47 -12.80
C MET A 36 -2.16 -2.74 -13.96
N ALA A 37 -1.54 -1.67 -14.49
CA ALA A 37 -0.51 -1.83 -15.50
C ALA A 37 0.76 -2.51 -14.97
N GLY A 38 0.98 -2.54 -13.64
CA GLY A 38 2.20 -3.04 -13.00
C GLY A 38 3.15 -1.93 -12.55
N CYS A 39 2.72 -0.66 -12.59
CA CYS A 39 3.51 0.44 -12.07
C CYS A 39 3.34 0.55 -10.55
N TYR A 40 4.41 0.92 -9.86
CA TYR A 40 4.40 1.17 -8.42
C TYR A 40 5.11 2.48 -8.08
N SER A 41 4.74 3.08 -6.95
CA SER A 41 5.41 4.27 -6.42
C SER A 41 6.23 3.89 -5.20
N ILE A 42 7.51 4.28 -5.17
CA ILE A 42 8.37 4.08 -4.00
C ILE A 42 8.22 5.28 -3.06
N VAL A 43 8.01 5.02 -1.78
CA VAL A 43 7.92 6.09 -0.77
C VAL A 43 9.26 6.81 -0.67
N GLY A 44 9.24 8.14 -0.79
CA GLY A 44 10.44 8.97 -0.70
C GLY A 44 11.18 9.17 -2.03
N GLN A 45 10.78 8.49 -3.10
CA GLN A 45 11.26 8.77 -4.45
C GLN A 45 10.17 9.47 -5.26
N ARG A 46 10.59 10.41 -6.12
CA ARG A 46 9.69 11.09 -7.03
C ARG A 46 9.46 10.21 -8.26
N GLY A 47 8.21 10.18 -8.73
CA GLY A 47 7.83 9.42 -9.90
C GLY A 47 7.33 8.01 -9.59
N TRP A 48 7.00 7.33 -10.68
CA TRP A 48 6.55 5.95 -10.65
C TRP A 48 7.55 5.07 -11.36
N PHE A 49 7.62 3.84 -10.89
CA PHE A 49 8.54 2.82 -11.35
C PHE A 49 7.72 1.72 -11.98
N PHE A 50 8.31 1.09 -12.97
CA PHE A 50 7.75 -0.02 -13.67
C PHE A 50 8.79 -1.12 -13.72
N ASP A 51 8.39 -2.34 -13.36
CA ASP A 51 9.27 -3.48 -13.51
C ASP A 51 8.99 -4.12 -14.88
N GLU A 52 9.90 -3.87 -15.82
CA GLU A 52 9.85 -4.47 -17.17
C GLU A 52 9.90 -6.00 -17.12
N SER A 53 10.31 -6.59 -16.00
CA SER A 53 10.40 -8.05 -15.81
C SER A 53 9.04 -8.71 -15.62
N GLU A 54 8.05 -8.01 -15.05
CA GLU A 54 6.74 -8.61 -14.76
C GLU A 54 5.80 -8.55 -15.97
N ASN A 55 5.76 -7.44 -16.72
CA ASN A 55 4.78 -7.24 -17.79
C ASN A 55 5.24 -6.28 -18.90
N PRO A 56 6.29 -6.60 -19.69
CA PRO A 56 6.89 -5.66 -20.64
C PRO A 56 5.89 -5.08 -21.67
N GLU A 57 4.86 -5.86 -22.06
CA GLU A 57 3.83 -5.42 -23.01
C GLU A 57 2.93 -4.29 -22.50
N ASN A 58 2.83 -4.12 -21.18
CA ASN A 58 1.95 -3.09 -20.62
C ASN A 58 2.52 -1.68 -20.81
N LEU A 59 3.82 -1.56 -21.09
CA LEU A 59 4.46 -0.27 -21.34
C LEU A 59 3.95 0.40 -22.62
N ASP A 60 3.67 -0.42 -23.64
CA ASP A 60 3.21 0.01 -24.96
C ASP A 60 1.67 0.15 -25.04
N LYS A 61 0.94 -0.41 -24.07
CA LYS A 61 -0.52 -0.32 -24.00
C LYS A 61 -0.98 1.07 -23.58
N SER A 62 -2.19 1.45 -23.97
CA SER A 62 -2.72 2.74 -23.59
C SER A 62 -3.24 2.70 -22.15
N ILE A 63 -3.01 3.78 -21.40
CA ILE A 63 -3.56 3.90 -20.05
C ILE A 63 -5.09 3.78 -19.99
N TYR A 64 -5.80 4.13 -21.08
CA TYR A 64 -7.25 4.04 -21.15
C TYR A 64 -7.76 2.61 -21.08
N ASP A 65 -7.03 1.65 -21.64
CA ASP A 65 -7.37 0.22 -21.56
C ASP A 65 -7.43 -0.23 -20.10
N PHE A 66 -6.45 0.20 -19.30
CA PHE A 66 -6.42 -0.07 -17.87
C PHE A 66 -7.48 0.71 -17.09
N VAL A 67 -7.82 1.94 -17.49
CA VAL A 67 -8.91 2.70 -16.85
C VAL A 67 -10.25 2.00 -17.05
N GLU A 68 -10.51 1.43 -18.23
CA GLU A 68 -11.70 0.63 -18.48
C GLU A 68 -11.72 -0.63 -17.61
N LEU A 69 -10.59 -1.32 -17.49
CA LEU A 69 -10.44 -2.47 -16.59
C LEU A 69 -10.73 -2.09 -15.13
N VAL A 70 -10.22 -0.95 -14.64
CA VAL A 70 -10.52 -0.43 -13.29
C VAL A 70 -12.03 -0.21 -13.10
N LYS A 71 -12.70 0.36 -14.11
CA LYS A 71 -14.15 0.60 -14.05
C LYS A 71 -14.92 -0.72 -13.96
N GLN A 72 -14.58 -1.68 -14.83
CA GLN A 72 -15.21 -3.01 -14.85
C GLN A 72 -14.98 -3.76 -13.53
N GLU A 73 -13.75 -3.75 -13.01
CA GLU A 73 -13.43 -4.38 -11.72
C GLU A 73 -14.21 -3.74 -10.57
N ARG A 74 -14.31 -2.40 -10.56
CA ARG A 74 -15.13 -1.70 -9.55
C ARG A 74 -16.60 -2.08 -9.61
N GLU A 75 -17.17 -2.18 -10.81
CA GLU A 75 -18.55 -2.64 -10.99
C GLU A 75 -18.73 -4.09 -10.51
N HIS A 76 -17.75 -4.95 -10.80
CA HIS A 76 -17.77 -6.33 -10.33
C HIS A 76 -17.68 -6.40 -8.80
N ILE A 77 -16.80 -5.62 -8.17
CA ILE A 77 -16.69 -5.52 -6.70
C ILE A 77 -18.00 -5.03 -6.09
N LEU A 78 -18.67 -4.04 -6.68
CA LEU A 78 -19.95 -3.54 -6.18
C LEU A 78 -21.06 -4.60 -6.27
N LYS A 79 -21.12 -5.37 -7.36
CA LYS A 79 -22.05 -6.50 -7.52
C LYS A 79 -21.74 -7.63 -6.54
N VAL A 80 -20.46 -7.95 -6.34
CA VAL A 80 -20.03 -8.96 -5.36
C VAL A 80 -20.31 -8.49 -3.93
N ALA A 81 -20.03 -7.24 -3.59
CA ALA A 81 -20.31 -6.67 -2.26
C ALA A 81 -21.82 -6.61 -1.95
N ALA A 82 -22.68 -6.47 -2.96
CA ALA A 82 -24.12 -6.59 -2.80
C ALA A 82 -24.56 -8.03 -2.48
N ASN A 83 -23.81 -9.04 -2.92
CA ASN A 83 -24.05 -10.46 -2.64
C ASN A 83 -23.30 -10.99 -1.41
N VAL A 84 -22.24 -10.32 -0.97
CA VAL A 84 -21.59 -10.59 0.32
C VAL A 84 -22.46 -9.95 1.38
N GLN A 85 -23.43 -10.71 1.88
CA GLN A 85 -24.08 -10.43 3.15
C GLN A 85 -22.96 -10.35 4.19
N THR A 86 -22.56 -9.12 4.52
CA THR A 86 -21.48 -8.87 5.45
C THR A 86 -21.82 -9.61 6.74
N TYR A 87 -21.05 -10.64 7.07
CA TYR A 87 -20.89 -10.97 8.47
C TYR A 87 -20.23 -9.72 9.06
N LYS A 88 -21.04 -8.83 9.64
CA LYS A 88 -20.56 -7.87 10.62
C LYS A 88 -20.05 -8.73 11.78
N GLY A 89 -18.85 -9.26 11.63
CA GLY A 89 -18.11 -9.82 12.74
C GLY A 89 -18.01 -8.70 13.75
N ASN A 90 -18.65 -8.89 14.89
CA ASN A 90 -18.48 -8.07 16.09
C ASN A 90 -17.05 -8.25 16.62
N ASN A 91 -16.04 -7.99 15.80
CA ASN A 91 -14.67 -7.89 16.26
C ASN A 91 -14.50 -6.45 16.72
N PRO A 92 -14.46 -6.20 18.05
CA PRO A 92 -14.05 -4.88 18.53
C PRO A 92 -12.69 -4.52 17.92
N PRO A 93 -12.38 -3.22 17.76
CA PRO A 93 -11.06 -2.80 17.30
C PRO A 93 -10.04 -3.48 18.20
N VAL A 94 -9.21 -4.39 17.68
CA VAL A 94 -8.16 -5.02 18.48
C VAL A 94 -7.20 -3.88 18.84
N PRO A 95 -7.15 -3.41 20.10
CA PRO A 95 -6.12 -2.46 20.47
C PRO A 95 -4.80 -3.18 20.24
N ARG A 96 -3.87 -2.59 19.46
CA ARG A 96 -2.49 -3.04 19.44
C ARG A 96 -1.96 -2.84 20.86
N LYS A 97 -2.13 -3.85 21.70
CA LYS A 97 -1.49 -3.90 23.01
C LYS A 97 0.00 -3.89 22.69
N ARG A 98 0.64 -2.72 22.81
CA ARG A 98 2.03 -2.70 23.22
C ARG A 98 2.06 -3.57 24.45
N HIS A 99 2.56 -4.80 24.33
CA HIS A 99 2.98 -5.49 25.52
C HIS A 99 4.12 -4.59 26.04
N SER A 100 3.85 -3.78 27.06
CA SER A 100 4.94 -3.54 27.99
C SER A 100 5.23 -4.92 28.53
N PHE A 101 6.38 -5.48 28.20
CA PHE A 101 6.94 -6.46 29.12
C PHE A 101 7.22 -5.65 30.39
N ASP A 102 6.23 -5.52 31.27
CA ASP A 102 6.48 -5.09 32.63
C ASP A 102 7.34 -6.18 33.24
N LEU A 103 8.67 -6.00 33.18
CA LEU A 103 9.59 -6.82 33.93
C LEU A 103 9.21 -6.60 35.39
N ASP A 104 8.65 -7.63 36.03
CA ASP A 104 8.14 -7.54 37.39
C ASP A 104 9.25 -6.98 38.30
N VAL A 105 9.03 -5.78 38.85
CA VAL A 105 10.00 -5.08 39.71
C VAL A 105 10.44 -5.98 40.87
N ARG A 106 9.59 -6.92 41.30
CA ARG A 106 9.94 -7.93 42.30
C ARG A 106 11.00 -8.89 41.79
N LEU A 107 10.90 -9.34 40.53
CA LEU A 107 11.88 -10.22 39.90
C LEU A 107 13.22 -9.49 39.72
N VAL A 108 13.21 -8.22 39.31
CA VAL A 108 14.42 -7.39 39.22
C VAL A 108 15.09 -7.23 40.59
N LYS A 109 14.30 -6.96 41.63
CA LYS A 109 14.83 -6.86 43.01
C LYS A 109 15.40 -8.18 43.51
N GLN A 110 14.74 -9.31 43.23
CA GLN A 110 15.25 -10.64 43.62
C GLN A 110 16.55 -10.99 42.90
N LEU A 111 16.64 -10.72 41.59
CA LEU A 111 17.88 -10.91 40.82
C LEU A 111 19.02 -10.06 41.38
N LYS A 112 18.75 -8.78 41.68
CA LYS A 112 19.73 -7.85 42.27
C LYS A 112 20.26 -8.35 43.61
N LEU A 113 19.38 -8.87 44.48
CA LEU A 113 19.77 -9.39 45.79
C LEU A 113 20.61 -10.67 45.69
N LYS A 114 20.29 -11.58 44.77
CA LYS A 114 21.09 -12.81 44.56
C LYS A 114 22.51 -12.49 44.08
N SER A 115 22.66 -11.58 43.12
CA SER A 115 23.98 -11.17 42.63
C SER A 115 24.86 -10.47 43.66
N VAL A 116 24.32 -9.98 44.79
CA VAL A 116 25.12 -9.41 45.90
C VAL A 116 25.61 -10.49 46.87
N GLN A 117 24.98 -11.67 46.88
CA GLN A 117 25.36 -12.77 47.76
C GLN A 117 26.44 -13.68 47.14
N ASP A 118 26.54 -13.70 45.81
CA ASP A 118 27.57 -14.47 45.08
C ASP A 118 28.93 -13.77 45.00
N ASP A 119 29.04 -12.56 45.57
CA ASP A 119 30.27 -11.74 45.61
C ASP A 119 30.79 -11.55 47.05
N LYS A 120 30.56 -12.56 47.91
CA LYS A 120 31.21 -12.66 49.21
C LYS A 120 32.25 -13.80 49.14
N PRO A 121 33.55 -13.50 49.31
CA PRO A 121 34.62 -14.49 49.21
C PRO A 121 34.52 -15.59 50.27
#